data_AF-A0A6P0Y0C3-F1
#
_entry.id   AF-A0A6P0Y0C3-F1
#
_cell.length_a   1.000
_cell.length_b   1.000
_cell.length_c   1.000
_cell.angle_alpha   90.00
_cell.angle_beta   90.00
_cell.angle_gamma   90.00
#
_symmetry.space_group_name_H-M   'P 1'
#
loop_
_entity.id
_entity.type
_entity.pdbx_description
1 polymer ?
#
loop_
_entity_poly.entity_id
_entity_poly.type
_entity_poly.pdbx_seq_one_letter_code
_entity_poly.pdbx_strand_id
1 'polypeptide(L)'
;MTVSMEKEKNNFSATLEKLFGLDLRSLALFRVGLALVIIVDLIIRAGDLRSLYSDAGVMPRTLLKEITNPFYWSINSISGEPFVQGLIFLIVGLIAIALLVGYRTRLATIAMWAFVISIQNRNPALSFAADHVLRALLFWAMFLPLGASYSIDSALNSSPEKLPKRI
;
A
#
# COMPACT_ATOMS: atom_id res chain seq x y z
N MET A 1 -19.17 40.10 -23.63
CA MET A 1 -19.40 38.63 -23.80
C MET A 1 -18.26 37.80 -23.21
N THR A 2 -17.00 38.20 -23.39
CA THR A 2 -15.80 37.52 -22.81
C THR A 2 -15.79 37.46 -21.27
N VAL A 3 -16.14 38.56 -20.59
CA VAL A 3 -16.14 38.65 -19.11
C VAL A 3 -17.18 37.72 -18.45
N SER A 4 -18.29 37.41 -19.13
CA SER A 4 -19.32 36.52 -18.57
C SER A 4 -18.90 35.04 -18.63
N MET A 5 -18.22 34.63 -19.71
CA MET A 5 -17.73 33.25 -19.88
C MET A 5 -16.58 32.93 -18.90
N GLU A 6 -15.75 33.90 -18.55
CA GLU A 6 -14.65 33.75 -17.59
C GLU A 6 -15.17 33.60 -16.14
N LYS A 7 -16.24 34.32 -15.80
CA LYS A 7 -16.91 34.25 -14.49
C LYS A 7 -17.64 32.91 -14.29
N GLU A 8 -18.23 32.36 -15.34
CA GLU A 8 -18.90 31.06 -15.33
C GLU A 8 -17.91 29.90 -15.21
N LYS A 9 -16.77 29.96 -15.92
CA LYS A 9 -15.67 29.00 -15.80
C LYS A 9 -15.08 28.95 -14.39
N ASN A 10 -14.88 30.11 -13.75
CA ASN A 10 -14.40 30.18 -12.37
C ASN A 10 -15.39 29.60 -11.36
N ASN A 11 -16.70 29.79 -11.56
CA ASN A 11 -17.72 29.18 -10.71
C ASN A 11 -17.78 27.66 -10.85
N PHE A 12 -17.61 27.14 -12.07
CA PHE A 12 -17.61 25.70 -12.32
C PHE A 12 -16.37 25.02 -11.75
N SER A 13 -15.17 25.59 -11.94
CA SER A 13 -13.92 25.09 -11.34
C SER A 13 -13.98 25.08 -9.82
N ALA A 14 -14.46 26.18 -9.21
CA ALA A 14 -14.62 26.26 -7.76
C ALA A 14 -15.65 25.25 -7.22
N THR A 15 -16.70 24.96 -7.99
CA THR A 15 -17.70 23.94 -7.63
C THR A 15 -17.10 22.53 -7.70
N LEU A 16 -16.31 22.24 -8.74
CA LEU A 16 -15.59 20.97 -8.88
C LEU A 16 -14.55 20.78 -7.77
N GLU A 17 -13.75 21.80 -7.42
CA GLU A 17 -12.82 21.73 -6.29
C GLU A 17 -13.55 21.47 -4.96
N LYS A 18 -14.76 22.00 -4.79
CA LYS A 18 -15.55 21.79 -3.58
C LYS A 18 -16.15 20.37 -3.50
N LEU A 19 -16.47 19.78 -4.65
CA LEU A 19 -17.06 18.44 -4.77
C LEU A 19 -16.01 17.33 -4.79
N PHE A 20 -14.89 17.55 -5.47
CA PHE A 20 -13.83 16.54 -5.69
C PHE A 20 -12.54 16.82 -4.92
N GLY A 21 -12.44 17.96 -4.24
CA GLY A 21 -11.28 18.29 -3.42
C GLY A 21 -11.12 17.34 -2.25
N LEU A 22 -10.00 16.64 -2.19
CA LEU A 22 -9.65 15.71 -1.12
C LEU A 22 -9.00 16.46 0.03
N ASP A 23 -9.53 16.28 1.23
CA ASP A 23 -8.91 16.81 2.44
C ASP A 23 -7.64 16.00 2.77
N LEU A 24 -6.52 16.69 2.97
CA LEU A 24 -5.25 16.06 3.33
C LEU A 24 -5.34 15.27 4.64
N ARG A 25 -6.24 15.68 5.56
CA ARG A 25 -6.46 14.95 6.82
C ARG A 25 -7.13 13.60 6.59
N SER A 26 -8.07 13.54 5.65
CA SER A 26 -8.73 12.29 5.26
C SER A 26 -7.75 11.35 4.57
N LEU A 27 -6.85 11.88 3.74
CA LEU A 27 -5.74 11.12 3.13
C LEU A 27 -4.78 10.55 4.19
N ALA A 28 -4.49 11.30 5.24
CA ALA A 28 -3.67 10.82 6.35
C ALA A 28 -4.37 9.68 7.12
N LEU A 29 -5.68 9.79 7.39
CA LEU A 29 -6.46 8.71 7.99
C LEU A 29 -6.53 7.47 7.09
N PHE A 30 -6.69 7.67 5.78
CA PHE A 30 -6.66 6.58 4.81
C PHE A 30 -5.31 5.85 4.83
N ARG A 31 -4.18 6.58 4.85
CA ARG A 31 -2.83 5.99 5.01
C ARG A 31 -2.72 5.13 6.27
N VAL A 32 -3.19 5.66 7.41
CA VAL A 32 -3.16 4.93 8.70
C VAL A 32 -4.01 3.67 8.62
N GLY A 33 -5.25 3.77 8.14
CA GLY A 33 -6.14 2.62 7.97
C GLY A 33 -5.57 1.54 7.05
N LEU A 34 -5.00 1.95 5.91
CA LEU A 34 -4.35 1.04 4.96
C LEU A 34 -3.17 0.31 5.61
N ALA A 35 -2.31 1.03 6.32
CA ALA A 35 -1.17 0.44 7.01
C ALA A 35 -1.60 -0.51 8.15
N LEU A 36 -2.64 -0.17 8.91
CA LEU A 36 -3.18 -1.03 9.97
C LEU A 36 -3.75 -2.34 9.41
N VAL A 37 -4.53 -2.28 8.33
CA VAL A 37 -5.06 -3.48 7.67
C VAL A 37 -3.93 -4.40 7.25
N ILE A 38 -2.86 -3.84 6.65
CA ILE A 38 -1.68 -4.59 6.24
C ILE A 38 -0.95 -5.20 7.43
N ILE A 39 -0.75 -4.44 8.50
CA ILE A 39 -0.07 -4.96 9.71
C ILE A 39 -0.86 -6.12 10.32
N VAL A 40 -2.19 -5.99 10.41
CA VAL A 40 -3.06 -7.07 10.91
C VAL A 40 -2.99 -8.29 10.00
N ASP A 41 -3.07 -8.11 8.67
CA ASP A 41 -2.92 -9.20 7.70
C ASP A 41 -1.57 -9.93 7.86
N LEU A 42 -0.47 -9.17 8.01
CA LEU A 42 0.86 -9.73 8.23
C LEU A 42 0.97 -10.50 9.54
N ILE A 43 0.40 -9.99 10.64
CA ILE A 43 0.43 -10.67 11.94
C ILE A 43 -0.33 -12.00 11.87
N ILE A 44 -1.50 -12.00 11.25
CA ILE A 44 -2.31 -13.22 11.08
C ILE A 44 -1.52 -14.25 10.24
N ARG A 45 -0.95 -13.83 9.11
CA ARG A 45 -0.17 -14.72 8.22
C ARG A 45 1.13 -15.20 8.86
N ALA A 46 1.76 -14.39 9.72
CA ALA A 46 2.97 -14.76 10.42
C ALA A 46 2.77 -15.92 11.41
N GLY A 47 1.56 -16.08 11.96
CA GLY A 47 1.22 -17.18 12.87
C GLY A 47 1.42 -18.57 12.25
N ASP A 48 1.14 -18.70 10.96
CA ASP A 48 1.22 -19.98 10.22
C ASP A 48 2.31 -19.98 9.14
N LEU A 49 3.33 -19.14 9.30
CA LEU A 49 4.35 -18.88 8.29
C LEU A 49 5.09 -20.15 7.82
N ARG A 50 5.42 -21.05 8.74
CA ARG A 50 6.02 -22.36 8.39
C ARG A 50 5.07 -23.24 7.59
N SER A 51 3.79 -23.27 7.95
CA SER A 51 2.80 -24.14 7.31
C SER A 51 2.40 -23.63 5.91
N LEU A 52 2.30 -22.31 5.74
CA LEU A 52 1.67 -21.70 4.57
C LEU A 52 2.67 -21.09 3.57
N TYR A 53 3.89 -20.78 3.99
CA TYR A 53 4.88 -20.06 3.16
C TYR A 53 6.22 -20.79 2.99
N SER A 54 6.45 -21.90 3.70
CA SER A 54 7.68 -22.69 3.61
C SER A 54 7.53 -23.96 2.76
N ASP A 55 8.66 -24.55 2.33
CA ASP A 55 8.69 -25.83 1.60
C ASP A 55 8.35 -27.03 2.50
N ALA A 56 8.44 -26.87 3.82
CA ALA A 56 8.01 -27.88 4.80
C ALA A 56 6.49 -27.83 5.08
N GLY A 57 5.78 -26.91 4.43
CA GLY A 57 4.36 -26.66 4.62
C GLY A 57 3.47 -27.30 3.55
N VAL A 58 2.22 -26.83 3.51
CA VAL A 58 1.17 -27.33 2.62
C VAL A 58 1.36 -26.84 1.17
N MET A 59 2.13 -25.75 0.98
CA MET A 59 2.38 -25.15 -0.35
C MET A 59 3.89 -25.08 -0.67
N PRO A 60 4.56 -26.22 -0.95
CA PRO A 60 5.95 -26.20 -1.42
C PRO A 60 6.11 -25.47 -2.75
N ARG A 61 7.29 -24.88 -2.99
CA ARG A 61 7.56 -24.13 -4.22
C ARG A 61 7.51 -24.98 -5.49
N THR A 62 7.76 -26.29 -5.39
CA THR A 62 7.62 -27.24 -6.51
C THR A 62 6.17 -27.31 -6.98
N LEU A 63 5.23 -27.51 -6.05
CA LEU A 63 3.80 -27.51 -6.32
C LEU A 63 3.31 -26.16 -6.85
N LEU A 64 3.81 -25.05 -6.27
CA LEU A 64 3.46 -23.70 -6.72
C LEU A 64 3.73 -23.50 -8.21
N LYS A 65 4.87 -24.00 -8.73
CA LYS A 65 5.23 -23.86 -10.15
C LYS A 65 4.29 -24.62 -11.09
N GLU A 66 3.65 -25.69 -10.62
CA GLU A 66 2.73 -26.49 -11.43
C GLU A 66 1.34 -25.85 -11.52
N ILE A 67 0.90 -25.18 -10.46
CA ILE A 67 -0.47 -24.65 -10.35
C ILE A 67 -0.60 -23.15 -10.66
N THR A 68 0.52 -22.42 -10.75
CA THR A 68 0.52 -20.97 -10.96
C THR A 68 1.08 -20.57 -12.30
N ASN A 69 0.70 -19.36 -12.73
CA ASN A 69 1.22 -18.79 -13.97
C ASN A 69 2.73 -18.50 -13.83
N PRO A 70 3.58 -18.93 -14.78
CA PRO A 70 5.03 -18.66 -14.77
C PRO A 70 5.41 -17.17 -14.71
N PHE A 71 4.51 -16.28 -15.15
CA PHE A 71 4.72 -14.83 -15.10
C PHE A 71 4.46 -14.23 -13.70
N TYR A 72 3.94 -15.00 -12.75
CA TYR A 72 3.74 -14.52 -11.39
C TYR A 72 5.07 -14.49 -10.64
N TRP A 73 5.45 -13.30 -10.20
CA TRP A 73 6.66 -13.09 -9.45
C TRP A 73 6.37 -13.08 -7.94
N SER A 74 7.32 -13.59 -7.15
CA SER A 74 7.26 -13.50 -5.70
C SER A 74 8.66 -13.57 -5.09
N ILE A 75 9.04 -12.54 -4.33
CA ILE A 75 10.25 -12.51 -3.48
C ILE A 75 10.18 -13.63 -2.44
N ASN A 76 8.99 -13.91 -1.89
CA ASN A 76 8.75 -15.01 -0.97
C ASN A 76 8.98 -16.41 -1.62
N SER A 77 9.22 -16.51 -2.92
CA SER A 77 9.59 -17.78 -3.57
C SER A 77 11.12 -17.99 -3.69
N ILE A 78 11.95 -17.02 -3.31
CA ILE A 78 13.42 -17.12 -3.37
C ILE A 78 13.94 -18.27 -2.51
N SER A 79 13.38 -18.44 -1.31
CA SER A 79 13.70 -19.55 -0.40
C SER A 79 12.42 -20.14 0.17
N GLY A 80 12.38 -21.46 0.35
CA GLY A 80 11.29 -22.12 1.08
C GLY A 80 11.64 -22.39 2.53
N GLU A 81 12.77 -21.87 3.01
CA GLU A 81 13.21 -22.06 4.38
C GLU A 81 12.43 -21.08 5.32
N PRO A 82 11.85 -21.57 6.44
CA PRO A 82 11.01 -20.75 7.32
C PRO A 82 11.69 -19.51 7.90
N PHE A 83 12.98 -19.58 8.23
CA PHE A 83 13.73 -18.44 8.77
C PHE A 83 13.89 -17.32 7.72
N VAL A 84 14.17 -17.64 6.45
CA VAL A 84 14.19 -16.66 5.36
C VAL A 84 12.82 -16.00 5.17
N GLN A 85 11.74 -16.78 5.24
CA GLN A 85 10.38 -16.23 5.20
C GLN A 85 10.11 -15.29 6.37
N GLY A 86 10.54 -15.65 7.58
CA GLY A 86 10.43 -14.80 8.76
C GLY A 86 11.17 -13.48 8.60
N LEU A 87 12.38 -13.50 8.02
CA LEU A 87 13.15 -12.29 7.73
C LEU A 87 12.46 -11.39 6.69
N ILE A 88 11.88 -11.98 5.63
CA ILE A 88 11.10 -11.22 4.65
C ILE A 88 9.90 -10.55 5.34
N PHE A 89 9.12 -11.31 6.11
CA PHE A 89 7.96 -10.78 6.84
C PHE A 89 8.35 -9.67 7.82
N LEU A 90 9.50 -9.79 8.50
CA LEU A 90 10.02 -8.74 9.36
C LEU A 90 10.30 -7.45 8.58
N ILE A 91 10.98 -7.55 7.43
CA ILE A 91 11.26 -6.39 6.56
C ILE A 91 9.94 -5.76 6.07
N VAL A 92 8.98 -6.58 5.65
CA VAL A 92 7.66 -6.07 5.23
C VAL A 92 6.95 -5.37 6.38
N GLY A 93 7.00 -5.93 7.60
CA GLY A 93 6.47 -5.31 8.80
C GLY A 93 7.09 -3.93 9.08
N LEU A 94 8.41 -3.79 8.93
CA LEU A 94 9.08 -2.50 9.07
C LEU A 94 8.64 -1.49 8.02
N ILE A 95 8.43 -1.91 6.77
CA ILE A 95 7.89 -1.05 5.71
C ILE A 95 6.45 -0.64 6.03
N ALA A 96 5.64 -1.54 6.58
CA ALA A 96 4.27 -1.23 7.00
C ALA A 96 4.24 -0.20 8.12
N ILE A 97 5.16 -0.30 9.09
CA ILE A 97 5.33 0.70 10.15
C ILE A 97 5.79 2.03 9.55
N ALA A 98 6.74 2.03 8.61
CA ALA A 98 7.18 3.24 7.91
C ALA A 98 6.01 3.91 7.17
N LEU A 99 5.15 3.13 6.51
CA LEU A 99 3.92 3.63 5.90
C LEU A 99 2.93 4.18 6.93
N LEU A 100 2.78 3.51 8.09
CA LEU A 100 1.89 3.89 9.20
C LEU A 100 2.29 5.22 9.85
N VAL A 101 3.59 5.51 9.98
CA VAL A 101 4.07 6.79 10.51
C VAL A 101 4.30 7.84 9.42
N GLY A 102 4.31 7.42 8.16
CA GLY A 102 4.42 8.29 6.99
C GLY A 102 5.85 8.77 6.80
N TYR A 103 6.79 7.83 6.91
CA TYR A 103 8.20 8.03 6.62
C TYR A 103 8.52 7.51 5.22
N ARG A 104 9.08 8.37 4.36
CA ARG A 104 9.30 8.11 2.93
C ARG A 104 8.06 7.50 2.29
N THR A 105 6.90 8.11 2.55
CA THR A 105 5.56 7.55 2.35
C THR A 105 5.37 6.96 0.96
N ARG A 106 5.80 7.67 -0.09
CA ARG A 106 5.65 7.19 -1.47
C ARG A 106 6.47 5.93 -1.74
N LEU A 107 7.72 5.87 -1.27
CA LEU A 107 8.57 4.70 -1.40
C LEU A 107 8.03 3.53 -0.56
N ALA A 108 7.57 3.81 0.65
CA ALA A 108 6.94 2.81 1.52
C ALA A 108 5.68 2.22 0.88
N THR A 109 4.81 3.04 0.26
CA THR A 109 3.62 2.56 -0.47
C THR A 109 3.98 1.70 -1.67
N ILE A 110 4.97 2.12 -2.48
CA ILE A 110 5.42 1.35 -3.65
C ILE A 110 5.99 -0.01 -3.21
N ALA A 111 6.89 0.01 -2.22
CA ALA A 111 7.47 -1.20 -1.67
C ALA A 111 6.39 -2.13 -1.09
N MET A 112 5.44 -1.56 -0.34
CA MET A 112 4.37 -2.33 0.27
C MET A 112 3.45 -2.99 -0.77
N TRP A 113 3.07 -2.27 -1.82
CA TRP A 113 2.30 -2.84 -2.93
C TRP A 113 3.01 -4.03 -3.57
N ALA A 114 4.32 -3.88 -3.83
CA ALA A 114 5.14 -4.94 -4.39
C ALA A 114 5.17 -6.17 -3.45
N PHE A 115 5.36 -5.96 -2.15
CA PHE A 115 5.39 -7.05 -1.17
C PHE A 115 4.04 -7.75 -1.00
N VAL A 116 2.93 -7.01 -0.99
CA VAL A 116 1.58 -7.60 -0.93
C VAL A 116 1.34 -8.51 -2.14
N ILE A 117 1.70 -8.07 -3.35
CA ILE A 117 1.65 -8.94 -4.54
C ILE A 117 2.51 -10.18 -4.37
N SER A 118 3.73 -10.02 -3.87
CA SER A 118 4.63 -11.16 -3.64
C SER A 118 4.04 -12.17 -2.66
N ILE A 119 3.50 -11.73 -1.52
CA ILE A 119 2.92 -12.63 -0.51
C ILE A 119 1.72 -13.38 -1.09
N GLN A 120 0.84 -12.68 -1.80
CA GLN A 120 -0.35 -13.28 -2.40
C GLN A 120 -0.01 -14.25 -3.54
N ASN A 121 1.02 -13.96 -4.34
CA ASN A 121 1.50 -14.87 -5.39
C ASN A 121 2.22 -16.10 -4.82
N ARG A 122 2.79 -16.03 -3.60
CA ARG A 122 3.47 -17.18 -2.97
C ARG A 122 2.49 -18.27 -2.54
N ASN A 123 1.27 -17.89 -2.19
CA ASN A 123 0.20 -18.82 -1.86
C ASN A 123 -1.17 -18.28 -2.35
N PRO A 124 -1.50 -18.50 -3.64
CA PRO A 124 -2.75 -18.02 -4.22
C PRO A 124 -4.00 -18.62 -3.60
N ALA A 125 -3.90 -19.79 -2.97
CA ALA A 125 -5.02 -20.43 -2.29
C ALA A 125 -5.53 -19.63 -1.07
N LEU A 126 -4.72 -18.70 -0.56
CA LEU A 126 -5.07 -17.79 0.53
C LEU A 126 -5.49 -16.40 0.05
N SER A 127 -5.63 -16.20 -1.26
CA SER A 127 -6.04 -14.92 -1.84
C SER A 127 -7.56 -14.84 -1.98
N PHE A 128 -8.16 -13.83 -1.37
CA PHE A 128 -9.59 -13.54 -1.42
C PHE A 128 -9.88 -12.24 -2.20
N ALA A 129 -11.15 -11.93 -2.45
CA ALA A 129 -11.55 -10.69 -3.13
C ALA A 129 -10.99 -9.43 -2.45
N ALA A 130 -10.91 -9.43 -1.11
CA ALA A 130 -10.34 -8.33 -0.33
C ALA A 130 -8.85 -8.07 -0.65
N ASP A 131 -8.07 -9.11 -0.95
CA ASP A 131 -6.66 -9.01 -1.32
C ASP A 131 -6.46 -8.27 -2.65
N HIS A 132 -7.39 -8.42 -3.59
CA HIS A 132 -7.39 -7.69 -4.85
C HIS A 132 -7.74 -6.22 -4.64
N VAL A 133 -8.72 -5.93 -3.77
CA VAL A 133 -9.07 -4.57 -3.38
C VAL A 133 -7.89 -3.87 -2.70
N LEU A 134 -7.21 -4.54 -1.77
CA LEU A 134 -6.04 -4.00 -1.09
C LEU A 134 -4.91 -3.64 -2.07
N ARG A 135 -4.63 -4.52 -3.05
CA ARG A 135 -3.66 -4.24 -4.12
C ARG A 135 -4.06 -3.04 -4.96
N ALA A 136 -5.33 -2.92 -5.34
CA ALA A 136 -5.83 -1.79 -6.10
C ALA A 136 -5.73 -0.48 -5.30
N LEU A 137 -6.11 -0.49 -4.02
CA LEU A 137 -5.99 0.67 -3.14
C LEU A 137 -4.52 1.11 -2.98
N LEU A 138 -3.60 0.18 -2.74
CA LEU A 138 -2.17 0.46 -2.65
C LEU A 138 -1.60 1.01 -3.97
N PHE A 139 -2.08 0.50 -5.11
CA PHE A 139 -1.67 1.01 -6.43
C PHE A 139 -2.06 2.49 -6.59
N TRP A 140 -3.33 2.83 -6.36
CA TRP A 140 -3.79 4.21 -6.44
C TRP A 140 -3.14 5.11 -5.37
N ALA A 141 -2.90 4.57 -4.18
CA ALA A 141 -2.22 5.24 -3.08
C ALA A 141 -0.81 5.73 -3.42
N MET A 142 -0.10 5.12 -4.39
CA MET A 142 1.23 5.57 -4.82
C MET A 142 1.23 6.98 -5.43
N PHE A 143 0.09 7.40 -5.96
CA PHE A 143 -0.08 8.68 -6.65
C PHE A 143 -0.71 9.74 -5.76
N LEU A 144 -1.22 9.35 -4.58
CA LEU A 144 -1.84 10.25 -3.63
C LEU A 144 -0.79 10.89 -2.70
N PRO A 145 -0.98 12.14 -2.25
CA PRO A 145 -0.06 12.82 -1.33
C PRO A 145 -0.32 12.36 0.12
N LEU A 146 -0.19 11.06 0.37
CA LEU A 146 -0.44 10.45 1.69
C LEU A 146 0.53 10.93 2.78
N GLY A 147 1.69 11.44 2.37
CA GLY A 147 2.70 12.02 3.25
C GLY A 147 2.51 13.52 3.52
N ALA A 148 1.44 14.15 3.04
CA ALA A 148 1.25 15.60 3.17
C ALA A 148 0.65 16.06 4.51
N SER A 149 0.10 15.14 5.31
CA SER A 149 -0.45 15.47 6.64
C SER A 149 -0.28 14.32 7.64
N TYR A 150 -0.14 14.68 8.92
CA TYR A 150 0.07 13.77 10.06
C TYR A 150 1.12 12.68 9.79
N SER A 151 2.21 13.04 9.12
CA SER A 151 3.29 12.14 8.70
C SER A 151 4.64 12.70 9.14
N ILE A 152 5.64 11.82 9.25
CA ILE A 152 7.03 12.24 9.45
C ILE A 152 7.52 13.06 8.25
N ASP A 153 7.15 12.69 7.02
CA ASP A 153 7.49 13.45 5.81
C ASP A 153 7.01 14.90 5.88
N SER A 154 5.81 15.15 6.40
CA SER A 154 5.28 16.50 6.58
C SER A 154 6.01 17.25 7.70
N ALA A 155 6.44 16.56 8.76
CA ALA A 155 7.19 17.16 9.86
C ALA A 155 8.64 17.53 9.46
N LEU A 156 9.24 16.76 8.55
CA LEU A 156 10.57 17.00 7.99
C LEU A 156 10.56 18.00 6.82
N ASN A 157 9.38 18.44 6.37
CA ASN A 157 9.28 19.39 5.27
C ASN A 157 9.67 20.81 5.72
N SER A 158 10.83 21.28 5.29
CA SER A 158 11.38 22.60 5.62
C SER A 158 10.86 23.73 4.72
N SER A 159 9.97 23.44 3.75
CA SER A 159 9.44 24.49 2.87
C SER A 159 8.64 25.53 3.67
N PRO A 160 8.86 26.84 3.42
CA PRO A 160 8.13 27.90 4.11
C PRO A 160 6.65 27.98 3.70
N GLU A 161 6.29 27.41 2.55
CA GLU A 161 4.91 27.36 2.08
C GLU A 161 4.10 26.30 2.83
N LYS A 162 3.01 26.73 3.47
CA LYS A 162 2.06 25.81 4.12
C LYS A 162 1.30 25.05 3.04
N LEU A 163 1.25 23.73 3.20
CA LEU A 163 0.45 22.86 2.33
C LEU A 163 -1.03 23.28 2.35
N PRO A 164 -1.72 23.25 1.20
CA PRO A 164 -3.14 23.56 1.14
C PRO A 164 -3.94 22.54 1.95
N LYS A 165 -5.09 22.93 2.50
CA LYS A 165 -5.92 22.00 3.27
C LYS A 165 -6.59 20.93 2.40
N ARG A 166 -6.80 21.24 1.12
CA ARG A 166 -7.46 20.38 0.13
C ARG A 166 -6.68 20.41 -1.18
N ILE A 167 -6.72 19.30 -1.90
CA ILE A 167 -6.14 19.14 -3.23
C ILE A 167 -7.16 18.56 -4.21
#